data_AF-A0A4Y8W938-F1
#
_entry.id   AF-A0A4Y8W938-F1
#
_cell.length_a   1.000
_cell.length_b   1.000
_cell.length_c   1.000
_cell.angle_alpha   90.00
_cell.angle_beta   90.00
_cell.angle_gamma   90.00
#
_symmetry.space_group_name_H-M   'P 1'
#
loop_
_entity.id
_entity.type
_entity.pdbx_description
1 polymer ?
#
loop_
_entity_poly.entity_id
_entity_poly.type
_entity_poly.pdbx_seq_one_letter_code
_entity_poly.pdbx_strand_id
1 'polypeptide(L)'
;MLEDFYRFIQDHQDHYWLHWNLTNINFGFETIEHRYRVLTEKVPPKVDDSKKYNLSTLVSQMYGVDYVDHPKMPNLMELNGGKSRDFLTGGEEVTAFERKEYIKLHKSTMSKVYFFKSVFHKLQSKKLKTTRSNWPTKLNGALESLPAKILALIAVLFTVGQLGHLGYKSLNEYSTSSQTVQGIIKNSETDKVNLNNHQLLESSSKNPG
;
A
#
# COMPACT_ATOMS: atom_id res chain seq x y z
N MET A 1 15.01 -40.01 11.72
CA MET A 1 14.43 -38.82 11.07
C MET A 1 13.64 -37.93 12.03
N LEU A 2 12.49 -38.35 12.58
CA LEU A 2 11.70 -37.48 13.47
C LEU A 2 12.45 -37.13 14.78
N GLU A 3 13.14 -38.11 15.38
CA GLU A 3 14.02 -37.84 16.52
C GLU A 3 15.16 -36.87 16.16
N ASP A 4 15.72 -36.98 14.96
CA ASP A 4 16.76 -36.05 14.49
C ASP A 4 16.22 -34.64 14.26
N PHE A 5 15.01 -34.53 13.72
CA PHE A 5 14.31 -33.25 13.54
C PHE A 5 14.04 -32.56 14.88
N TYR A 6 13.55 -33.30 15.88
CA TYR A 6 13.27 -32.73 17.19
C TYR A 6 14.53 -32.45 18.01
N ARG A 7 15.59 -33.23 17.83
CA ARG A 7 16.92 -32.88 18.36
C ARG A 7 17.43 -31.58 17.74
N PHE A 8 17.31 -31.42 16.42
CA PHE A 8 17.65 -30.16 15.76
C PHE A 8 16.81 -28.97 16.27
N ILE A 9 15.51 -29.16 16.53
CA ILE A 9 14.66 -28.13 17.17
C ILE A 9 15.18 -27.80 18.58
N GLN A 10 15.54 -28.80 19.37
CA GLN A 10 16.04 -28.61 20.73
C GLN A 10 17.34 -27.81 20.75
N ASP A 11 18.23 -28.05 19.78
CA ASP A 11 19.52 -27.36 19.67
C ASP A 11 19.39 -25.91 19.15
N HIS A 12 18.23 -25.51 18.60
CA HIS A 12 17.99 -24.21 17.96
C HIS A 12 16.74 -23.50 18.51
N GLN A 13 16.52 -23.57 19.83
CA GLN A 13 15.34 -22.97 20.49
C GLN A 13 15.28 -21.45 20.38
N ASP A 14 16.42 -20.78 20.20
CA ASP A 14 16.55 -19.34 20.02
C ASP A 14 16.37 -18.86 18.57
N HIS A 15 16.24 -19.78 17.61
CA HIS A 15 16.12 -19.45 16.19
C HIS A 15 14.67 -19.20 15.74
N TYR A 16 14.54 -18.44 14.64
CA TYR A 16 13.27 -18.24 13.95
C TYR A 16 13.00 -19.34 12.92
N TRP A 17 11.76 -19.80 12.87
CA TRP A 17 11.30 -20.91 12.06
C TRP A 17 10.43 -20.41 10.92
N LEU A 18 11.05 -20.24 9.75
CA LEU A 18 10.36 -19.87 8.53
C LEU A 18 9.69 -21.10 7.90
N HIS A 19 8.39 -21.04 7.65
CA HIS A 19 7.63 -22.15 7.09
C HIS A 19 6.63 -21.68 6.03
N TRP A 20 6.00 -22.64 5.32
CA TRP A 20 4.95 -22.36 4.34
C TRP A 20 3.66 -23.07 4.74
N ASN A 21 2.69 -22.32 5.26
CA ASN A 21 1.35 -22.81 5.61
C ASN A 21 1.30 -24.00 6.61
N LEU A 22 2.30 -24.19 7.47
CA LEU A 22 2.32 -25.24 8.51
C LEU A 22 1.53 -24.92 9.79
N THR A 23 0.56 -23.99 9.73
CA THR A 23 -0.28 -23.62 10.90
C THR A 23 -1.55 -24.47 11.03
N ASN A 24 -1.80 -25.39 10.10
CA ASN A 24 -3.02 -26.18 10.10
C ASN A 24 -2.88 -27.44 10.96
N ILE A 25 -3.83 -27.69 11.84
CA ILE A 25 -3.85 -28.85 12.74
C ILE A 25 -3.79 -30.22 12.03
N ASN A 26 -4.19 -30.30 10.75
CA ASN A 26 -4.26 -31.55 9.99
C ASN A 26 -2.97 -31.91 9.25
N PHE A 27 -2.03 -30.98 9.07
CA PHE A 27 -0.77 -31.23 8.34
C PHE A 27 0.44 -30.39 8.80
N GLY A 28 0.28 -29.56 9.82
CA GLY A 28 1.26 -28.58 10.30
C GLY A 28 2.19 -29.10 11.42
N PHE A 29 2.73 -28.16 12.20
CA PHE A 29 3.58 -28.48 13.35
C PHE A 29 2.90 -29.43 14.33
N GLU A 30 1.60 -29.22 14.60
CA GLU A 30 0.81 -30.03 15.52
C GLU A 30 0.72 -31.49 15.07
N THR A 31 0.58 -31.73 13.76
CA THR A 31 0.54 -33.09 13.21
C THR A 31 1.90 -33.78 13.34
N ILE A 32 3.00 -33.05 13.14
CA ILE A 32 4.35 -33.58 13.31
C ILE A 32 4.61 -33.91 14.78
N GLU A 33 4.19 -33.05 15.70
CA GLU A 33 4.27 -33.27 17.15
C GLU A 33 3.47 -34.50 17.58
N HIS A 34 2.24 -34.62 17.09
CA HIS A 34 1.40 -35.78 17.36
C HIS A 34 2.05 -37.08 16.87
N ARG A 35 2.56 -37.10 15.62
CA ARG A 35 3.26 -38.27 15.06
C ARG A 35 4.49 -38.64 15.87
N TYR A 36 5.27 -37.67 16.31
CA TYR A 36 6.42 -37.93 17.17
C TYR A 36 6.01 -38.60 18.48
N ARG A 37 4.97 -38.08 19.14
CA ARG A 37 4.46 -38.64 20.40
C ARG A 37 3.95 -40.06 20.21
N VAL A 38 3.18 -40.32 19.15
CA VAL A 38 2.65 -41.66 18.86
C VAL A 38 3.77 -42.68 18.58
N LEU A 39 4.83 -42.27 17.89
CA LEU A 39 5.90 -43.18 17.48
C LEU A 39 6.98 -43.40 18.55
N THR A 40 7.17 -42.45 19.45
CA THR A 40 8.29 -42.48 20.42
C THR A 40 7.85 -42.50 21.87
N GLU A 41 6.56 -42.21 22.14
CA GLU A 41 5.99 -42.00 23.47
C GLU A 41 6.64 -40.83 24.26
N LYS A 42 7.47 -40.02 23.60
CA LYS A 42 8.15 -38.86 24.17
C LYS A 42 7.38 -37.58 23.90
N VAL A 43 7.59 -36.58 24.77
CA VAL A 43 7.11 -35.22 24.54
C VAL A 43 8.09 -34.51 23.60
N PRO A 44 7.64 -34.00 22.44
CA PRO A 44 8.53 -33.28 21.53
C PRO A 44 8.95 -31.93 22.12
N PRO A 45 10.21 -31.50 21.93
CA PRO A 45 10.61 -30.11 22.05
C PRO A 45 9.70 -29.23 21.19
N LYS A 46 9.09 -28.21 21.79
CA LYS A 46 8.21 -27.28 21.07
C LYS A 46 9.01 -26.16 20.45
N VAL A 47 8.53 -25.67 19.32
CA VAL A 47 8.92 -24.37 18.78
C VAL A 47 7.93 -23.34 19.31
N ASP A 48 8.44 -22.28 19.94
CA ASP A 48 7.62 -21.16 20.42
C ASP A 48 6.86 -20.52 19.24
N ASP A 49 5.56 -20.28 19.42
CA ASP A 49 4.71 -19.67 18.38
C ASP A 49 5.19 -18.28 17.96
N SER A 50 5.79 -17.52 18.89
CA SER A 50 6.40 -16.22 18.59
C SER A 50 7.60 -16.31 17.64
N LYS A 51 8.17 -17.51 17.48
CA LYS A 51 9.32 -17.77 16.60
C LYS A 51 8.91 -18.43 15.28
N LYS A 52 7.63 -18.74 15.07
CA LYS A 52 7.10 -19.32 13.83
C LYS A 52 6.66 -18.22 12.87
N TYR A 53 7.25 -18.18 11.69
CA TYR A 53 6.92 -17.21 10.65
C TYR A 53 6.42 -17.89 9.39
N ASN A 54 5.18 -17.61 9.02
CA ASN A 54 4.59 -18.12 7.78
C ASN A 54 5.00 -17.24 6.59
N LEU A 55 5.87 -17.76 5.74
CA LEU A 55 6.37 -17.06 4.56
C LEU A 55 5.26 -16.65 3.59
N SER A 56 4.21 -17.47 3.41
CA SER A 56 3.10 -17.13 2.51
C SER A 56 2.31 -15.92 3.02
N THR A 57 2.14 -15.82 4.35
CA THR A 57 1.49 -14.68 5.01
C THR A 57 2.36 -13.44 4.89
N LEU A 58 3.68 -13.55 5.11
CA LEU A 58 4.60 -12.41 4.93
C LEU A 58 4.55 -11.86 3.50
N VAL A 59 4.51 -12.74 2.49
CA VAL A 59 4.35 -12.35 1.08
C VAL A 59 3.00 -11.66 0.87
N SER A 60 1.92 -12.21 1.43
CA SER A 60 0.57 -11.64 1.32
C SER A 60 0.44 -10.27 2.00
N GLN A 61 1.11 -10.07 3.14
CA GLN A 61 1.12 -8.78 3.86
C GLN A 61 1.83 -7.70 3.04
N MET A 62 2.90 -8.06 2.33
CA MET A 62 3.65 -7.10 1.52
C MET A 62 3.00 -6.79 0.17
N TYR A 63 2.34 -7.76 -0.46
CA TYR A 63 1.89 -7.68 -1.84
C TYR A 63 0.37 -7.84 -2.03
N GLY A 64 -0.38 -7.93 -0.94
CA GLY A 64 -1.82 -8.20 -0.93
C GLY A 64 -2.13 -9.70 -1.01
N VAL A 65 -3.34 -10.07 -0.62
CA VAL A 65 -3.79 -11.48 -0.57
C VAL A 65 -3.75 -12.14 -1.96
N ASP A 66 -4.01 -11.36 -3.00
CA ASP A 66 -4.11 -11.80 -4.40
C ASP A 66 -2.80 -11.63 -5.20
N TYR A 67 -1.65 -11.61 -4.51
CA TYR A 67 -0.32 -11.47 -5.11
C TYR A 67 -0.01 -12.55 -6.16
N VAL A 68 -0.63 -13.72 -6.04
CA VAL A 68 -0.56 -14.81 -7.00
C VAL A 68 -1.83 -15.65 -6.89
N ASP A 69 -2.30 -16.18 -8.01
CA ASP A 69 -3.47 -17.06 -8.04
C ASP A 69 -3.17 -18.41 -7.40
N HIS A 70 -4.22 -19.08 -6.93
CA HIS A 70 -4.10 -20.44 -6.39
C HIS A 70 -3.82 -21.46 -7.51
N PRO A 71 -3.02 -22.51 -7.26
CA PRO A 71 -2.23 -22.77 -6.05
C PRO A 71 -0.98 -21.87 -5.93
N LYS A 72 -0.82 -21.21 -4.77
CA LYS A 72 0.12 -20.09 -4.61
C LYS A 72 1.60 -20.45 -4.81
N MET A 73 2.06 -21.57 -4.24
CA MET A 73 3.47 -21.98 -4.32
C MET A 73 3.93 -22.26 -5.76
N PRO A 74 3.31 -23.18 -6.52
CA PRO A 74 3.75 -23.49 -7.88
C PRO A 74 3.59 -22.30 -8.84
N ASN A 75 2.57 -21.48 -8.68
CA ASN A 75 2.41 -20.28 -9.50
C ASN A 75 3.47 -19.23 -9.16
N LEU A 76 3.81 -19.06 -7.88
CA LEU A 76 4.88 -18.14 -7.47
C LEU A 76 6.27 -18.63 -7.92
N MET A 77 6.51 -19.95 -7.94
CA MET A 77 7.70 -20.56 -8.54
C MET A 77 7.82 -20.17 -10.01
N GLU A 78 6.72 -20.35 -10.77
CA GLU A 78 6.69 -20.03 -12.21
C GLU A 78 7.13 -18.58 -12.48
N LEU A 79 6.58 -17.63 -11.73
CA LEU A 79 6.91 -16.21 -11.86
C LEU A 79 8.35 -15.86 -11.50
N ASN A 80 9.01 -16.66 -10.64
CA ASN A 80 10.28 -16.30 -10.01
C ASN A 80 11.47 -17.17 -10.44
N GLY A 81 11.36 -17.88 -11.57
CA GLY A 81 12.44 -18.69 -12.14
C GLY A 81 12.00 -20.05 -12.66
N GLY A 82 10.69 -20.30 -12.76
CA GLY A 82 10.15 -21.59 -13.18
C GLY A 82 10.07 -22.60 -12.02
N LYS A 83 9.28 -23.65 -12.23
CA LYS A 83 9.26 -24.80 -11.33
C LYS A 83 10.54 -25.61 -11.52
N SER A 84 11.16 -26.00 -10.41
CA SER A 84 12.25 -26.97 -10.45
C SER A 84 11.76 -28.29 -11.05
N ARG A 85 12.62 -28.96 -11.83
CA ARG A 85 12.36 -30.30 -12.38
C ARG A 85 11.94 -31.31 -11.31
N ASP A 86 12.48 -31.17 -10.11
CA ASP A 86 12.26 -32.12 -9.03
C ASP A 86 11.05 -31.75 -8.14
N PHE A 87 10.31 -30.67 -8.46
CA PHE A 87 9.10 -30.29 -7.75
C PHE A 87 7.96 -31.28 -8.00
N LEU A 88 7.31 -31.74 -6.93
CA LEU A 88 6.08 -32.51 -6.98
C LEU A 88 4.92 -31.76 -6.33
N THR A 89 3.75 -31.85 -6.95
CA THR A 89 2.46 -31.46 -6.38
C THR A 89 1.99 -32.49 -5.34
N GLY A 90 1.00 -32.15 -4.52
CA GLY A 90 0.50 -33.05 -3.47
C GLY A 90 0.03 -34.41 -4.00
N GLY A 91 -0.67 -34.45 -5.15
CA GLY A 91 -1.08 -35.70 -5.78
C GLY A 91 0.09 -36.53 -6.29
N GLU A 92 1.11 -35.88 -6.87
CA GLU A 92 2.34 -36.55 -7.33
C GLU A 92 3.18 -37.07 -6.15
N GLU A 93 3.17 -36.38 -5.01
CA GLU A 93 3.83 -36.84 -3.78
C GLU A 93 3.15 -38.08 -3.21
N VAL A 94 1.81 -38.14 -3.18
CA VAL A 94 1.07 -39.34 -2.79
C VAL A 94 1.44 -40.51 -3.71
N THR A 95 1.42 -40.29 -5.03
CA THR A 95 1.75 -41.33 -6.00
C THR A 95 3.20 -41.82 -5.86
N ALA A 96 4.15 -40.91 -5.65
CA ALA A 96 5.55 -41.26 -5.44
C ALA A 96 5.75 -42.03 -4.11
N PHE A 97 4.99 -41.70 -3.07
CA PHE A 97 5.00 -42.41 -1.80
C PHE A 97 4.48 -43.84 -1.93
N GLU A 98 3.33 -44.03 -2.59
CA GLU A 98 2.76 -45.37 -2.84
C GLU A 98 3.73 -46.27 -3.63
N ARG A 99 4.46 -45.68 -4.58
CA ARG A 99 5.49 -46.36 -5.39
C ARG A 99 6.83 -46.53 -4.67
N LYS A 100 6.94 -46.08 -3.41
CA LYS A 100 8.18 -46.12 -2.61
C LYS A 100 9.35 -45.37 -3.26
N GLU A 101 9.05 -44.35 -4.06
CA GLU A 101 10.04 -43.47 -4.74
C GLU A 101 10.60 -42.40 -3.77
N TYR A 102 11.17 -42.82 -2.64
CA TYR A 102 11.57 -41.91 -1.55
C TYR A 102 12.63 -40.88 -1.96
N ILE A 103 13.53 -41.24 -2.90
CA ILE A 103 14.53 -40.30 -3.44
C ILE A 103 13.84 -39.12 -4.14
N LYS A 104 12.74 -39.38 -4.87
CA LYS A 104 11.98 -38.36 -5.58
C LYS A 104 11.26 -37.43 -4.60
N LEU A 105 10.68 -37.98 -3.52
CA LEU A 105 10.09 -37.20 -2.43
C LEU A 105 11.12 -36.32 -1.72
N HIS A 106 12.31 -36.87 -1.47
CA HIS A 106 13.40 -36.11 -0.86
C HIS A 106 13.83 -34.93 -1.75
N LYS A 107 14.01 -35.16 -3.05
CA LYS A 107 14.33 -34.09 -4.02
C LYS A 107 13.24 -33.03 -4.11
N SER A 108 11.97 -33.45 -4.08
CA SER A 108 10.80 -32.52 -4.01
C SER A 108 10.83 -31.66 -2.76
N THR A 109 11.10 -32.28 -1.60
CA THR A 109 11.24 -31.57 -0.32
C THR A 109 12.35 -30.52 -0.40
N MET A 110 13.52 -30.90 -0.96
CA MET A 110 14.64 -29.98 -1.10
C MET A 110 14.37 -28.84 -2.07
N SER A 111 13.70 -29.14 -3.18
CA SER A 111 13.23 -28.15 -4.14
C SER A 111 12.34 -27.07 -3.48
N LYS A 112 11.40 -27.48 -2.61
CA LYS A 112 10.54 -26.55 -1.86
C LYS A 112 11.34 -25.70 -0.87
N VAL A 113 12.30 -26.28 -0.16
CA VAL A 113 13.18 -25.54 0.78
C VAL A 113 14.03 -24.50 0.04
N TYR A 114 14.62 -24.85 -1.10
CA TYR A 114 15.39 -23.90 -1.91
C TYR A 114 14.50 -22.78 -2.47
N PHE A 115 13.27 -23.11 -2.84
CA PHE A 115 12.29 -22.10 -3.21
C PHE A 115 11.98 -21.14 -2.06
N PHE A 116 11.78 -21.63 -0.83
CA PHE A 116 11.54 -20.76 0.33
C PHE A 116 12.70 -19.79 0.57
N LYS A 117 13.94 -20.28 0.49
CA LYS A 117 15.14 -19.45 0.56
C LYS A 117 15.15 -18.36 -0.54
N SER A 118 14.85 -18.76 -1.78
CA SER A 118 14.79 -17.83 -2.91
C SER A 118 13.73 -16.74 -2.73
N VAL A 119 12.51 -17.14 -2.31
CA VAL A 119 11.42 -16.21 -2.02
C VAL A 119 11.80 -15.26 -0.89
N PHE A 120 12.36 -15.77 0.21
CA PHE A 120 12.76 -14.94 1.34
C PHE A 120 13.79 -13.86 0.94
N HIS A 121 14.83 -14.23 0.19
CA HIS A 121 15.81 -13.25 -0.32
C HIS A 121 15.20 -12.24 -1.30
N LYS A 122 14.28 -12.68 -2.17
CA LYS A 122 13.56 -11.79 -3.09
C LYS A 122 12.59 -10.86 -2.36
N LEU A 123 11.99 -11.34 -1.26
CA LEU A 123 11.15 -10.56 -0.36
C LEU A 123 11.95 -9.44 0.29
N GLN A 124 13.10 -9.79 0.89
CA GLN A 124 14.00 -8.84 1.55
C GLN A 124 14.52 -7.76 0.56
N SER A 125 14.87 -8.18 -0.66
CA SER A 125 15.34 -7.25 -1.70
C SER A 125 14.22 -6.54 -2.47
N LYS A 126 12.93 -6.79 -2.13
CA LYS A 126 11.74 -6.27 -2.84
C LYS A 126 11.70 -6.60 -4.35
N LYS A 127 12.37 -7.68 -4.76
CA LYS A 127 12.48 -8.15 -6.15
C LYS A 127 11.60 -9.38 -6.44
N LEU A 128 10.69 -9.74 -5.53
CA LEU A 128 9.76 -10.84 -5.76
C LEU A 128 8.76 -10.45 -6.85
N LYS A 129 8.63 -11.29 -7.87
CA LYS A 129 7.68 -11.12 -8.97
C LYS A 129 6.31 -11.69 -8.55
N THR A 130 5.26 -10.90 -8.76
CA THR A 130 3.86 -11.20 -8.41
C THR A 130 2.96 -10.97 -9.63
N THR A 131 1.84 -11.68 -9.75
CA THR A 131 0.91 -11.55 -10.89
C THR A 131 0.28 -10.15 -10.92
N ARG A 132 -0.16 -9.68 -9.75
CA ARG A 132 -0.72 -8.34 -9.60
C ARG A 132 0.37 -7.33 -9.23
N SER A 133 0.31 -6.18 -9.90
CA SER A 133 1.23 -5.08 -9.69
C SER A 133 0.94 -4.40 -8.36
N ASN A 134 1.97 -4.31 -7.52
CA ASN A 134 1.94 -3.67 -6.21
C ASN A 134 1.98 -2.14 -6.31
N TRP A 135 1.60 -1.57 -7.45
CA TRP A 135 1.64 -0.12 -7.66
C TRP A 135 0.74 0.64 -6.69
N PRO A 136 -0.52 0.20 -6.40
CA PRO A 136 -1.36 0.90 -5.42
C PRO A 136 -0.77 0.91 -4.01
N THR A 137 -0.21 -0.22 -3.55
CA THR A 137 0.42 -0.31 -2.22
C THR A 137 1.73 0.48 -2.14
N LYS A 138 2.52 0.50 -3.22
CA LYS A 138 3.72 1.36 -3.33
C LYS A 138 3.35 2.85 -3.34
N LEU A 139 2.29 3.24 -4.04
CA LEU A 139 1.79 4.62 -4.06
C LEU A 139 1.34 5.04 -2.66
N ASN A 140 0.57 4.19 -1.98
CA ASN A 140 0.11 4.49 -0.63
C ASN A 140 1.28 4.69 0.34
N GLY A 141 2.28 3.79 0.30
CA GLY A 141 3.49 3.95 1.09
C GLY A 141 4.30 5.21 0.75
N ALA A 142 4.33 5.62 -0.52
CA ALA A 142 4.98 6.87 -0.93
C ALA A 142 4.23 8.11 -0.40
N LEU A 143 2.89 8.10 -0.43
CA LEU A 143 2.05 9.18 0.08
C LEU A 143 2.10 9.30 1.61
N GLU A 144 2.28 8.18 2.32
CA GLU A 144 2.41 8.18 3.77
C GLU A 144 3.78 8.66 4.27
N SER A 145 4.76 8.80 3.38
CA SER A 145 6.11 9.26 3.74
C SER A 145 6.10 10.69 4.29
N LEU A 146 7.00 10.97 5.25
CA LEU A 146 7.11 12.30 5.87
C LEU A 146 7.35 13.42 4.83
N PRO A 147 8.21 13.27 3.81
CA PRO A 147 8.36 14.27 2.77
C PRO A 147 7.08 14.50 1.96
N ALA A 148 6.33 13.44 1.64
CA ALA A 148 5.07 13.57 0.91
C ALA A 148 4.02 14.35 1.72
N LYS A 149 3.95 14.11 3.04
CA LYS A 149 3.08 14.87 3.94
C LYS A 149 3.44 16.36 4.01
N ILE A 150 4.75 16.67 4.06
CA ILE A 150 5.24 18.07 4.05
C ILE A 150 4.88 18.74 2.72
N LEU A 151 5.13 18.08 1.59
CA LEU A 151 4.79 18.60 0.26
C LEU A 151 3.28 18.83 0.12
N ALA A 152 2.45 17.91 0.63
CA ALA A 152 1.01 18.07 0.63
C ALA A 152 0.57 19.29 1.45
N LEU A 153 1.17 19.51 2.62
CA LEU A 153 0.88 20.69 3.44
C LEU A 153 1.27 22.00 2.72
N ILE A 154 2.45 22.03 2.09
CA ILE A 154 2.92 23.19 1.31
C ILE A 154 1.97 23.47 0.15
N ALA A 155 1.56 22.42 -0.58
CA ALA A 155 0.62 22.55 -1.69
C ALA A 155 -0.71 23.15 -1.21
N VAL A 156 -1.27 22.65 -0.09
CA VAL A 156 -2.50 23.18 0.50
C VAL A 156 -2.35 24.67 0.87
N LEU A 157 -1.26 25.03 1.56
CA LEU A 157 -1.00 26.43 1.94
C LEU A 157 -0.84 27.34 0.72
N PHE A 158 -0.17 26.86 -0.32
CA PHE A 158 -0.01 27.59 -1.58
C PHE A 158 -1.36 27.81 -2.27
N THR A 159 -2.22 26.79 -2.35
CA THR A 159 -3.56 26.92 -2.95
C THR A 159 -4.45 27.88 -2.16
N VAL A 160 -4.43 27.80 -0.83
CA VAL A 160 -5.17 28.73 0.03
C VAL A 160 -4.65 30.17 -0.14
N GLY A 161 -3.33 30.34 -0.21
CA GLY A 161 -2.70 31.65 -0.44
C GLY A 161 -3.08 32.24 -1.80
N GLN A 162 -3.10 31.43 -2.86
CA GLN A 162 -3.52 31.86 -4.20
C GLN A 162 -4.99 32.31 -4.22
N LEU A 163 -5.89 31.54 -3.59
CA LEU A 163 -7.30 31.90 -3.47
C LEU A 163 -7.49 33.18 -2.65
N GLY A 164 -6.76 33.32 -1.54
CA GLY A 164 -6.77 34.54 -0.74
C GLY A 164 -6.29 35.76 -1.52
N HIS A 165 -5.22 35.62 -2.31
CA HIS A 165 -4.70 36.70 -3.14
C HIS A 165 -5.69 37.11 -4.25
N LEU A 166 -6.30 36.15 -4.94
CA LEU A 166 -7.34 36.40 -5.94
C LEU A 166 -8.57 37.08 -5.34
N GLY A 167 -9.01 36.62 -4.16
CA GLY A 167 -10.11 37.23 -3.41
C GLY A 167 -9.79 38.65 -2.93
N TYR A 168 -8.58 38.90 -2.44
CA TYR A 168 -8.13 40.24 -2.06
C TYR A 168 -8.12 41.18 -3.28
N LYS A 169 -7.60 40.71 -4.41
CA LYS A 169 -7.55 41.49 -5.66
C LYS A 169 -8.97 41.84 -6.13
N SER A 170 -9.89 40.87 -6.15
CA SER A 170 -11.27 41.11 -6.60
C SER A 170 -12.02 42.07 -5.69
N LEU A 171 -11.82 41.98 -4.37
CA LEU A 171 -12.39 42.92 -3.40
C LEU A 171 -11.83 44.33 -3.57
N ASN A 172 -10.52 44.47 -3.78
CA ASN A 172 -9.89 45.78 -3.97
C ASN A 172 -10.37 46.44 -5.29
N GLU A 173 -10.47 45.65 -6.36
CA GLU A 173 -10.96 46.09 -7.67
C GLU A 173 -12.47 46.47 -7.63
N TYR A 174 -13.27 45.73 -6.85
CA TYR A 174 -14.66 46.08 -6.54
C TYR A 174 -14.78 47.38 -5.73
N SER A 175 -13.94 47.59 -4.72
CA SER A 175 -13.95 48.82 -3.92
C SER A 175 -13.55 50.06 -4.74
N THR A 176 -12.59 49.92 -5.66
CA THR A 176 -12.11 51.00 -6.51
C THR A 176 -13.15 51.37 -7.59
N SER A 177 -13.80 50.36 -8.18
CA SER A 177 -14.87 50.58 -9.16
C SER A 177 -16.12 51.19 -8.52
N SER A 178 -16.53 50.76 -7.32
CA SER A 178 -17.67 51.34 -6.60
C SER A 178 -17.45 52.80 -6.19
N GLN A 179 -16.24 53.17 -5.73
CA GLN A 179 -15.90 54.57 -5.45
C GLN A 179 -15.89 55.44 -6.72
N THR A 180 -15.38 54.90 -7.83
CA THR A 180 -15.38 55.59 -9.14
C THR A 180 -16.82 55.85 -9.63
N VAL A 181 -17.71 54.85 -9.53
CA VAL A 181 -19.12 54.99 -9.90
C VAL A 181 -19.84 56.01 -9.00
N GLN A 182 -19.60 55.99 -7.69
CA GLN A 182 -20.20 57.01 -6.79
C GLN A 182 -19.69 58.42 -7.08
N GLY A 183 -18.40 58.58 -7.42
CA GLY A 183 -17.84 59.86 -7.84
C GLY A 183 -18.46 60.40 -9.13
N ILE A 184 -18.69 59.52 -10.12
CA ILE A 184 -19.35 59.89 -11.38
C ILE A 184 -20.81 60.29 -11.14
N ILE A 185 -21.55 59.55 -10.31
CA ILE A 185 -22.95 59.88 -9.97
C ILE A 185 -23.02 61.25 -9.28
N LYS A 186 -22.16 61.51 -8.30
CA LYS A 186 -22.13 62.78 -7.57
C LYS A 186 -21.80 63.97 -8.47
N ASN A 187 -20.86 63.81 -9.40
CA ASN A 187 -20.52 64.86 -10.38
C ASN A 187 -21.67 65.13 -11.36
N SER A 188 -22.38 64.08 -11.79
CA SER A 188 -23.53 64.21 -12.67
C SER A 188 -24.73 64.91 -12.01
N GLU A 189 -24.89 64.78 -10.70
CA GLU A 189 -25.89 65.53 -9.93
C GLU A 189 -25.50 67.01 -9.78
N THR A 190 -24.22 67.32 -9.52
CA THR A 190 -23.75 68.71 -9.47
C THR A 190 -23.85 69.43 -10.80
N ASP A 191 -23.60 68.75 -11.92
CA ASP A 191 -23.72 69.34 -13.26
C ASP A 191 -25.18 69.63 -13.62
N LYS A 192 -26.12 68.76 -13.22
CA LYS A 192 -27.57 69.01 -13.38
C LYS A 192 -28.06 70.18 -12.54
N VAL A 193 -27.55 70.35 -11.32
CA VAL A 193 -27.86 71.51 -10.46
C VAL A 193 -27.33 72.81 -11.07
N ASN A 194 -26.11 72.79 -11.63
CA ASN A 194 -25.53 73.96 -12.29
C ASN A 194 -26.26 74.34 -13.60
N LEU A 195 -26.69 73.36 -14.41
CA LEU A 195 -27.49 73.65 -15.61
C LEU A 195 -28.86 74.26 -15.26
N ASN A 196 -29.54 73.77 -14.23
CA ASN A 196 -30.81 74.34 -13.77
C ASN A 196 -30.65 75.77 -13.25
N ASN A 197 -29.56 76.06 -12.54
CA ASN A 197 -29.25 77.42 -12.08
C ASN A 197 -28.94 78.37 -13.25
N HIS A 198 -28.27 77.88 -14.30
CA HIS A 198 -28.00 78.68 -15.50
C HIS A 198 -29.27 78.98 -16.32
N GLN A 199 -30.23 78.04 -16.39
CA GLN A 199 -31.53 78.26 -17.03
C GLN A 199 -32.44 79.22 -16.24
N LEU A 200 -32.34 79.23 -14.90
CA LEU A 200 -33.02 80.21 -14.04
C LEU A 200 -32.47 81.63 -14.23
N LEU A 201 -31.16 81.78 -14.48
CA LEU A 201 -30.55 83.09 -14.74
C LEU A 201 -30.88 83.65 -16.13
N GLU A 202 -30.99 82.80 -17.16
CA GLU A 202 -31.38 83.24 -18.51
C GLU A 202 -32.87 83.60 -18.63
N SER A 203 -33.75 82.97 -17.85
CA SER A 203 -35.18 83.32 -17.79
C SER A 203 -35.46 84.62 -17.01
N SER A 204 -34.54 85.07 -16.14
CA SER A 204 -34.63 86.36 -15.45
C SER A 204 -34.09 87.55 -16.26
N SER A 205 -33.43 87.29 -17.41
CA SER A 205 -32.79 88.33 -18.25
C SER A 205 -33.63 88.77 -19.46
N LYS A 206 -34.78 88.15 -19.72
CA LYS A 206 -35.72 88.58 -20.79
C LYS A 206 -36.98 89.18 -20.17
N ASN A 207 -36.86 90.38 -19.59
CA ASN A 207 -38.00 91.29 -19.49
C ASN A 207 -37.50 92.75 -19.37
N PRO A 208 -37.58 93.53 -20.45
CA PRO A 208 -37.92 94.93 -20.29
C PRO A 208 -39.09 95.32 -21.19
N GLY A 209 -40.03 96.07 -20.58
CA GLY A 209 -40.79 97.17 -21.17
C GLY A 209 -41.45 96.96 -22.52
#